data_AF-A0AA88E2H6-F1
#
_entry.id   AF-A0AA88E2H6-F1
#
_cell.length_a   1.000
_cell.length_b   1.000
_cell.length_c   1.000
_cell.angle_alpha   90.00
_cell.angle_beta   90.00
_cell.angle_gamma   90.00
#
_symmetry.space_group_name_H-M   'P 1'
#
loop_
_entity.id
_entity.type
_entity.pdbx_description
1 polymer ?
#
loop_
_entity_poly.entity_id
_entity_poly.type
_entity_poly.pdbx_seq_one_letter_code
_entity_poly.pdbx_strand_id
1 'polypeptide(L)'
;MDCVPTDTVHGIPLGEENVRVTITVPKLKRALLPIPTNEATCIEEAVSGFVAWPKRLVIIQTSLSQAIQQNVDREVYVRERANNILRILTNAPREKLFLMPYNSGQHWILAVIDPWDDSVLYFNPLGNELGDDFKDLITLALNDWKMLAGRGIKK
;
A
#
# COMPACT_ATOMS: atom_id res chain seq x y z
N MET A 1 4.09 -31.58 26.21
CA MET A 1 5.40 -31.29 25.60
C MET A 1 5.12 -30.21 24.59
N ASP A 2 5.26 -28.96 25.01
CA ASP A 2 4.90 -27.83 24.18
C ASP A 2 6.03 -27.57 23.20
N CYS A 3 5.68 -27.65 21.92
CA CYS A 3 6.57 -27.41 20.78
C CYS A 3 7.26 -26.05 20.94
N VAL A 4 8.58 -26.07 21.12
CA VAL A 4 9.42 -24.86 21.10
C VAL A 4 9.16 -24.14 19.76
N PRO A 5 8.88 -22.83 19.74
CA PRO A 5 8.74 -22.10 18.47
C PRO A 5 10.08 -22.21 17.72
N THR A 6 10.09 -22.99 16.64
CA THR A 6 11.30 -23.32 15.86
C THR A 6 11.81 -22.14 15.04
N ASP A 7 11.04 -21.05 14.94
CA ASP A 7 11.44 -19.88 14.18
C ASP A 7 12.33 -18.94 15.01
N THR A 8 13.54 -18.74 14.49
CA THR A 8 14.54 -17.85 15.07
C THR A 8 14.92 -16.74 14.07
N VAL A 9 15.45 -15.65 14.58
CA VAL A 9 16.13 -14.59 13.82
C VAL A 9 17.50 -14.43 14.44
N HIS A 10 18.56 -14.70 13.66
CA HIS A 10 19.95 -14.72 14.13
C HIS A 10 20.17 -15.58 15.41
N GLY A 11 19.51 -16.74 15.49
CA GLY A 11 19.62 -17.66 16.64
C GLY A 11 18.80 -17.26 17.87
N ILE A 12 18.13 -16.10 17.85
CA ILE A 12 17.20 -15.66 18.90
C ILE A 12 15.79 -16.11 18.55
N PRO A 13 15.01 -16.72 19.47
CA PRO A 13 13.61 -17.04 19.23
C PRO A 13 12.82 -15.83 18.77
N LEU A 14 12.06 -15.97 17.68
CA LEU A 14 11.29 -14.87 17.08
C LEU A 14 10.27 -14.29 18.07
N GLY A 15 9.70 -15.13 18.94
CA GLY A 15 8.62 -14.76 19.85
C GLY A 15 7.26 -14.66 19.14
N GLU A 16 6.19 -14.99 19.86
CA GLU A 16 4.85 -15.13 19.29
C GLU A 16 4.29 -13.82 18.70
N GLU A 17 4.75 -12.67 19.18
CA GLU A 17 4.27 -11.34 18.78
C GLU A 17 5.05 -10.70 17.63
N ASN A 18 5.99 -11.43 17.03
CA ASN A 18 6.83 -10.92 15.94
C ASN A 18 6.70 -11.77 14.68
N VAL A 19 7.07 -11.18 13.55
CA VAL A 19 7.20 -11.85 12.26
C VAL A 19 8.60 -11.60 11.71
N ARG A 20 9.09 -12.52 10.88
CA ARG A 20 10.36 -12.38 10.16
C ARG A 20 10.14 -11.49 8.92
N VAL A 21 10.88 -10.39 8.81
CA VAL A 21 10.78 -9.46 7.67
C VAL A 21 12.14 -9.36 6.97
N THR A 22 12.14 -9.37 5.63
CA THR A 22 13.33 -9.10 4.81
C THR A 22 13.29 -7.68 4.28
N ILE A 23 14.39 -6.94 4.40
CA ILE A 23 14.51 -5.57 3.89
C ILE A 23 15.33 -5.60 2.61
N THR A 24 14.71 -5.20 1.49
CA THR A 24 15.35 -5.22 0.16
C THR A 24 15.79 -3.85 -0.31
N VAL A 25 14.94 -2.82 -0.19
CA VAL A 25 15.23 -1.46 -0.64
C VAL A 25 14.93 -0.46 0.48
N PRO A 26 15.95 0.11 1.15
CA PRO A 26 15.75 1.03 2.25
C PRO A 26 15.40 2.43 1.75
N LYS A 27 14.19 2.92 2.07
CA LYS A 27 13.79 4.33 1.77
C LYS A 27 14.35 5.32 2.80
N LEU A 28 14.42 4.91 4.06
CA LEU A 28 14.93 5.72 5.18
C LEU A 28 16.06 4.97 5.88
N LYS A 29 17.25 5.06 5.30
CA LYS A 29 18.43 4.25 5.64
C LYS A 29 18.79 4.24 7.13
N ARG A 30 18.79 5.42 7.76
CA ARG A 30 19.22 5.59 9.15
C ARG A 30 18.12 5.40 10.21
N ALA A 31 16.92 4.99 9.81
CA ALA A 31 15.88 4.67 10.79
C ALA A 31 16.29 3.45 11.62
N LEU A 32 15.99 3.46 12.91
CA LEU A 32 16.33 2.36 13.81
C LEU A 32 15.38 1.18 13.60
N LEU A 33 15.91 -0.02 13.77
CA LEU A 33 15.11 -1.23 13.83
C LEU A 33 14.28 -1.24 15.12
N PRO A 34 12.99 -1.63 15.08
CA PRO A 34 12.18 -1.80 16.28
C PRO A 34 12.78 -2.82 17.26
N ILE A 35 13.46 -3.83 16.72
CA ILE A 35 14.21 -4.84 17.45
C ILE A 35 15.61 -4.92 16.82
N PRO A 36 16.61 -4.22 17.38
CA PRO A 36 18.00 -4.31 16.92
C PRO A 36 18.55 -5.73 17.09
N THR A 37 19.49 -6.10 16.22
CA THR A 37 20.27 -7.35 16.32
C THR A 37 21.74 -7.01 16.63
N ASN A 38 22.56 -8.03 16.81
CA ASN A 38 24.02 -7.90 16.90
C ASN A 38 24.67 -7.42 15.60
N GLU A 39 24.01 -7.65 14.46
CA GLU A 39 24.52 -7.36 13.12
C GLU A 39 23.96 -6.05 12.54
N ALA A 40 22.77 -5.62 12.99
CA ALA A 40 22.11 -4.44 12.45
C ALA A 40 21.33 -3.68 13.54
N THR A 41 21.46 -2.36 13.51
CA THR A 41 20.72 -1.43 14.38
C THR A 41 19.79 -0.51 13.60
N CYS A 42 20.07 -0.31 12.31
CA CYS A 42 19.26 0.53 11.42
C CYS A 42 18.86 -0.17 10.11
N ILE A 43 17.93 0.44 9.37
CA ILE A 43 17.29 -0.15 8.18
C ILE A 43 18.32 -0.48 7.09
N GLU A 44 19.35 0.33 6.88
CA GLU A 44 20.38 0.06 5.86
C GLU A 44 21.29 -1.11 6.21
N GLU A 45 21.60 -1.30 7.49
CA GLU A 45 22.44 -2.39 7.98
C GLU A 45 21.71 -3.75 7.89
N ALA A 46 20.38 -3.73 7.98
CA ALA A 46 19.54 -4.93 7.85
C ALA A 46 19.20 -5.32 6.41
N VAL A 47 19.69 -4.58 5.41
CA VAL A 47 19.47 -4.91 4.00
C VAL A 47 20.10 -6.25 3.67
N SER A 48 19.38 -7.07 2.90
CA SER A 48 19.78 -8.44 2.53
C SER A 48 19.75 -9.48 3.67
N GLY A 49 19.37 -9.06 4.89
CA GLY A 49 19.12 -9.95 6.03
C GLY A 49 17.64 -10.07 6.38
N PHE A 50 17.36 -10.75 7.49
CA PHE A 50 16.02 -10.85 8.06
C PHE A 50 16.00 -10.40 9.51
N VAL A 51 14.99 -9.63 9.88
CA VAL A 51 14.84 -9.05 11.22
C VAL A 51 13.52 -9.47 11.85
N ALA A 52 13.48 -9.50 13.18
CA ALA A 52 12.23 -9.64 13.90
C ALA A 52 11.48 -8.32 13.84
N TRP A 53 10.20 -8.38 13.49
CA TRP A 53 9.33 -7.21 13.40
C TRP A 53 8.07 -7.40 14.22
N PRO A 54 7.70 -6.46 15.11
CA PRO A 54 6.47 -6.57 15.87
C PRO A 54 5.26 -6.67 14.94
N LYS A 55 4.38 -7.66 15.14
CA LYS A 55 3.15 -7.86 14.36
C LYS A 55 2.30 -6.59 14.30
N ARG A 56 2.22 -5.85 15.41
CA ARG A 56 1.50 -4.56 15.50
C ARG A 56 2.01 -3.47 14.53
N LEU A 57 3.24 -3.60 14.04
CA LEU A 57 3.86 -2.68 13.08
C LEU A 57 3.80 -3.21 11.64
N VAL A 58 3.23 -4.39 11.43
CA VAL A 58 3.08 -5.01 10.12
C VAL A 58 1.65 -4.83 9.64
N ILE A 59 1.50 -3.99 8.63
CA ILE A 59 0.24 -3.87 7.89
C ILE A 59 0.26 -4.94 6.80
N ILE A 60 -0.33 -6.10 7.07
CA ILE A 60 -0.54 -7.13 6.05
C ILE A 60 -1.71 -6.67 5.18
N GLN A 61 -1.41 -6.15 4.00
CA GLN A 61 -2.44 -6.03 2.97
C GLN A 61 -2.64 -7.46 2.42
N THR A 62 -3.74 -8.11 2.79
CA THR A 62 -4.01 -9.50 2.41
C THR A 62 -3.98 -9.64 0.89
N SER A 63 -2.92 -10.26 0.37
CA SER A 63 -2.74 -10.54 -1.05
C SER A 63 -3.78 -11.56 -1.53
N LEU A 64 -4.27 -11.38 -2.74
CA LEU A 64 -4.77 -12.33 -3.78
C LEU A 64 -5.22 -13.78 -3.44
N SER A 65 -4.78 -14.43 -2.37
CA SER A 65 -5.31 -15.71 -1.89
C SER A 65 -6.74 -15.60 -1.33
N GLN A 66 -7.19 -14.40 -0.91
CA GLN A 66 -8.61 -14.11 -0.65
C GLN A 66 -9.40 -13.87 -1.94
N ALA A 67 -8.72 -13.63 -3.06
CA ALA A 67 -9.35 -13.47 -4.35
C ALA A 67 -9.85 -14.81 -4.91
N ILE A 68 -9.92 -15.92 -4.18
CA ILE A 68 -10.65 -17.11 -4.68
C ILE A 68 -12.13 -17.07 -4.22
N GLN A 69 -12.49 -16.16 -3.30
CA GLN A 69 -13.86 -15.85 -2.85
C GLN A 69 -14.50 -14.70 -3.67
N GLN A 70 -14.19 -14.61 -4.97
CA GLN A 70 -13.79 -13.37 -5.64
C GLN A 70 -14.86 -12.33 -6.04
N ASN A 71 -16.17 -12.56 -5.90
CA ASN A 71 -17.17 -11.60 -6.44
C ASN A 71 -17.77 -10.64 -5.41
N VAL A 72 -17.86 -11.01 -4.12
CA VAL A 72 -18.43 -10.12 -3.09
C VAL A 72 -17.34 -9.20 -2.50
N ASP A 73 -16.14 -9.73 -2.25
CA ASP A 73 -15.09 -8.98 -1.55
C ASP A 73 -14.37 -7.97 -2.46
N ARG A 74 -14.27 -8.24 -3.77
CA ARG A 74 -13.62 -7.33 -4.72
C ARG A 74 -14.38 -6.02 -4.84
N GLU A 75 -15.70 -6.07 -5.08
CA GLU A 75 -16.51 -4.87 -5.23
C GLU A 75 -16.51 -4.03 -3.94
N VAL A 76 -16.62 -4.68 -2.78
CA VAL A 76 -16.56 -4.02 -1.48
C VAL A 76 -15.21 -3.33 -1.28
N TYR A 77 -14.10 -4.03 -1.57
CA TYR A 77 -12.75 -3.48 -1.48
C TYR A 77 -12.54 -2.30 -2.43
N VAL A 78 -12.91 -2.46 -3.71
CA VAL A 78 -12.80 -1.40 -4.72
C VAL A 78 -13.62 -0.20 -4.31
N ARG A 79 -14.85 -0.40 -3.80
CA ARG A 79 -15.73 0.67 -3.34
C ARG A 79 -15.17 1.40 -2.12
N GLU A 80 -14.67 0.68 -1.12
CA GLU A 80 -14.07 1.29 0.07
C GLU A 80 -12.86 2.17 -0.29
N ARG A 81 -12.00 1.65 -1.17
CA ARG A 81 -10.85 2.36 -1.72
C ARG A 81 -11.27 3.60 -2.53
N ALA A 82 -12.28 3.47 -3.38
CA ALA A 82 -12.82 4.56 -4.17
C ALA A 82 -13.39 5.66 -3.27
N ASN A 83 -14.12 5.30 -2.21
CA ASN A 83 -14.64 6.23 -1.22
C ASN A 83 -13.52 7.00 -0.49
N ASN A 84 -12.39 6.35 -0.19
CA ASN A 84 -11.25 7.04 0.42
C ASN A 84 -10.63 8.06 -0.55
N ILE A 85 -10.47 7.72 -1.82
CA ILE A 85 -10.00 8.65 -2.86
C ILE A 85 -11.00 9.80 -3.00
N LEU A 86 -12.30 9.51 -3.08
CA LEU A 86 -13.37 10.49 -3.17
C LEU A 86 -13.29 11.51 -2.02
N ARG A 87 -13.16 11.05 -0.78
CA ARG A 87 -13.03 11.95 0.40
C ARG A 87 -11.81 12.86 0.29
N ILE A 88 -10.72 12.39 -0.28
CA ILE A 88 -9.53 13.20 -0.51
C ILE A 88 -9.82 14.26 -1.57
N LEU A 89 -10.41 13.86 -2.71
CA LEU A 89 -10.73 14.76 -3.82
C LEU A 89 -11.76 15.84 -3.42
N THR A 90 -12.75 15.51 -2.59
CA THR A 90 -13.79 16.47 -2.15
C THR A 90 -13.27 17.54 -1.19
N ASN A 91 -12.21 17.24 -0.42
CA ASN A 91 -11.68 18.18 0.59
C ASN A 91 -10.45 18.94 0.11
N ALA A 92 -10.03 18.71 -1.14
CA ALA A 92 -8.81 19.28 -1.65
C ALA A 92 -8.98 20.71 -2.14
N PRO A 93 -7.94 21.55 -1.99
CA PRO A 93 -7.87 22.85 -2.65
C PRO A 93 -7.92 22.69 -4.18
N ARG A 94 -8.52 23.67 -4.87
CA ARG A 94 -8.41 23.80 -6.32
C ARG A 94 -6.94 23.88 -6.76
N GLU A 95 -6.67 23.47 -8.01
CA GLU A 95 -5.36 23.58 -8.67
C GLU A 95 -4.23 22.74 -8.05
N LYS A 96 -4.58 21.73 -7.24
CA LYS A 96 -3.61 20.76 -6.74
C LYS A 96 -3.73 19.43 -7.47
N LEU A 97 -2.57 18.91 -7.89
CA LEU A 97 -2.41 17.54 -8.36
C LEU A 97 -2.36 16.57 -7.18
N PHE A 98 -2.94 15.39 -7.35
CA PHE A 98 -2.92 14.34 -6.35
C PHE A 98 -1.93 13.26 -6.75
N LEU A 99 -0.96 13.00 -5.87
CA LEU A 99 0.01 11.93 -6.02
C LEU A 99 -0.48 10.70 -5.27
N MET A 100 -0.74 9.62 -5.99
CA MET A 100 -1.26 8.38 -5.44
C MET A 100 -0.32 7.22 -5.76
N PRO A 101 0.63 6.89 -4.86
CA PRO A 101 1.39 5.66 -4.99
C PRO A 101 0.46 4.46 -4.77
N TYR A 102 0.56 3.48 -5.66
CA TYR A 102 -0.20 2.24 -5.64
C TYR A 102 0.75 1.06 -5.75
N ASN A 103 0.50 0.03 -4.95
CA ASN A 103 1.23 -1.23 -5.03
C ASN A 103 0.22 -2.37 -5.26
N SER A 104 0.38 -3.11 -6.34
CA SER A 104 -0.42 -4.30 -6.67
C SER A 104 0.01 -5.56 -5.89
N GLY A 105 0.90 -5.41 -4.91
CA GLY A 105 1.50 -6.47 -4.11
C GLY A 105 2.95 -6.76 -4.48
N GLN A 106 3.33 -6.54 -5.74
CA GLN A 106 4.68 -6.81 -6.26
C GLN A 106 5.28 -5.64 -7.03
N HIS A 107 4.49 -4.60 -7.30
CA HIS A 107 4.90 -3.55 -8.22
C HIS A 107 4.32 -2.20 -7.83
N TRP A 108 5.18 -1.19 -7.75
CA TRP A 108 4.81 0.18 -7.42
C TRP A 108 4.55 0.99 -8.69
N ILE A 109 3.39 1.65 -8.72
CA ILE A 109 2.95 2.58 -9.75
C ILE A 109 2.59 3.89 -9.06
N LEU A 110 2.88 5.03 -9.67
CA LEU A 110 2.39 6.32 -9.20
C LEU A 110 1.32 6.82 -10.17
N ALA A 111 0.12 7.08 -9.68
CA ALA A 111 -0.89 7.85 -10.41
C ALA A 111 -0.80 9.32 -9.98
N VAL A 112 -0.83 10.23 -10.95
CA VAL A 112 -0.95 11.68 -10.78
C VAL A 112 -2.29 12.07 -11.35
N ILE A 113 -3.19 12.52 -10.48
CA ILE A 113 -4.58 12.80 -10.81
C ILE A 113 -4.77 14.32 -10.80
N ASP A 114 -5.30 14.86 -11.89
CA ASP A 114 -5.88 16.19 -11.95
C ASP A 114 -7.40 16.05 -12.14
N PRO A 115 -8.21 16.18 -11.06
CA PRO A 115 -9.65 16.02 -11.18
C PRO A 115 -10.30 17.21 -11.90
N TRP A 116 -9.62 18.35 -12.04
CA TRP A 116 -10.18 19.55 -12.67
C TRP A 116 -10.00 19.53 -14.19
N ASP A 117 -8.90 18.95 -14.66
CA ASP A 117 -8.61 18.68 -16.07
C ASP A 117 -9.11 17.29 -16.53
N ASP A 118 -9.67 16.50 -15.62
CA ASP A 118 -10.11 15.12 -15.87
C ASP A 118 -9.00 14.22 -16.43
N SER A 119 -7.77 14.43 -15.96
CA SER A 119 -6.59 13.73 -16.46
C SER A 119 -5.91 12.91 -15.37
N VAL A 120 -5.42 11.73 -15.76
CA VAL A 120 -4.62 10.84 -14.91
C VAL A 120 -3.38 10.42 -15.66
N LEU A 121 -2.21 10.74 -15.09
CA LEU A 121 -0.92 10.28 -15.58
C LEU A 121 -0.43 9.14 -14.71
N TYR A 122 0.03 8.06 -15.34
CA TYR A 122 0.58 6.91 -14.64
C TYR A 122 2.08 6.78 -14.90
N PHE A 123 2.85 6.75 -13.83
CA PHE A 123 4.27 6.46 -13.85
C PHE A 123 4.47 4.99 -13.47
N ASN A 124 4.74 4.18 -14.49
CA ASN A 124 4.98 2.75 -14.36
C ASN A 124 6.46 2.43 -14.67
N PRO A 125 7.31 2.17 -13.67
CA PRO A 125 8.73 1.86 -13.89
C PRO A 125 8.99 0.58 -14.70
N LEU A 126 8.05 -0.36 -14.75
CA LEU A 126 8.20 -1.58 -15.55
C LEU A 126 7.79 -1.38 -17.00
N GLY A 127 7.16 -0.25 -17.35
CA GLY A 127 6.76 0.08 -18.72
C GLY A 127 5.70 -0.85 -19.34
N ASN A 128 5.22 -1.85 -18.60
CA ASN A 128 4.14 -2.73 -19.02
C ASN A 128 2.77 -2.04 -18.91
N GLU A 129 1.75 -2.65 -19.49
CA GLU A 129 0.38 -2.16 -19.32
C GLU A 129 -0.07 -2.30 -17.86
N LEU A 130 -0.82 -1.31 -17.40
CA LEU A 130 -1.43 -1.34 -16.07
C LEU A 130 -2.61 -2.31 -16.08
N GLY A 131 -2.71 -3.13 -15.03
CA GLY A 131 -3.87 -3.98 -14.80
C GLY A 131 -5.15 -3.17 -14.63
N ASP A 132 -6.25 -3.69 -15.16
CA ASP A 132 -7.55 -3.01 -15.23
C ASP A 132 -8.08 -2.62 -13.85
N ASP A 133 -7.82 -3.44 -12.81
CA ASP A 133 -8.27 -3.18 -11.43
C ASP A 133 -7.85 -1.78 -10.90
N PHE A 134 -6.64 -1.31 -11.25
CA PHE A 134 -6.18 -0.01 -10.78
C PHE A 134 -6.80 1.14 -11.59
N LYS A 135 -6.99 0.94 -12.90
CA LYS A 135 -7.68 1.92 -13.76
C LYS A 135 -9.14 2.05 -13.37
N ASP A 136 -9.82 0.93 -13.13
CA ASP A 136 -11.23 0.87 -12.74
C ASP A 136 -11.47 1.55 -11.40
N LEU A 137 -10.58 1.33 -10.43
CA LEU A 137 -10.64 1.99 -9.13
C LEU A 137 -10.58 3.53 -9.26
N ILE A 138 -9.61 4.05 -10.03
CA ILE A 138 -9.43 5.48 -10.22
C ILE A 138 -10.61 6.07 -10.99
N THR A 139 -11.06 5.37 -12.03
CA THR A 139 -12.21 5.77 -12.85
C THR A 139 -13.48 5.84 -12.03
N LEU A 140 -13.73 4.86 -11.17
CA LEU A 140 -14.88 4.85 -10.26
C LEU A 140 -14.86 6.06 -9.32
N ALA A 141 -13.72 6.32 -8.67
CA ALA A 141 -13.59 7.44 -7.74
C ALA A 141 -13.78 8.81 -8.42
N LEU A 142 -13.23 8.99 -9.62
CA LEU A 142 -13.39 10.23 -10.39
C LEU A 142 -14.83 10.44 -10.85
N ASN A 143 -15.52 9.39 -11.29
CA ASN A 143 -16.92 9.47 -11.68
C ASN A 143 -17.82 9.83 -10.50
N ASP A 144 -17.61 9.19 -9.34
CA ASP A 144 -18.34 9.52 -8.11
C ASP A 144 -18.07 10.99 -7.68
N TRP A 145 -16.82 11.45 -7.80
CA TRP A 145 -16.46 12.84 -7.51
C TRP A 145 -17.15 13.83 -8.46
N LYS A 146 -17.15 13.56 -9.77
CA LYS A 146 -17.86 14.39 -10.77
C LYS A 146 -19.35 14.46 -10.49
N MET A 147 -19.98 13.34 -10.11
CA MET A 147 -21.40 13.33 -9.74
C MET A 147 -21.70 14.20 -8.51
N LEU A 148 -20.83 14.19 -7.50
CA LEU A 148 -20.99 15.05 -6.32
C LEU A 148 -20.70 16.52 -6.63
N ALA A 149 -19.61 16.81 -7.35
CA ALA A 149 -19.24 18.16 -7.76
C ALA A 149 -20.32 18.78 -8.68
N GLY A 150 -20.87 18.00 -9.62
CA GLY A 150 -21.95 18.43 -10.52
C GLY A 150 -23.29 18.69 -9.81
N ARG A 151 -23.52 18.12 -8.62
CA ARG A 151 -24.69 18.45 -7.77
C ARG A 151 -24.49 19.73 -6.96
N GLY A 152 -23.25 20.19 -6.77
CA GLY A 152 -22.89 21.38 -6.00
C GLY A 152 -22.52 22.61 -6.83
N ILE A 153 -22.46 22.50 -8.17
CA ILE A 153 -22.18 23.64 -9.06
C ILE A 153 -23.46 23.97 -9.84
N LYS A 154 -24.41 24.60 -9.16
CA LYS A 154 -25.21 25.64 -9.83
C LYS A 154 -24.36 26.91 -9.78
N LYS A 155 -24.15 27.51 -10.95
CA LYS A 155 -23.59 28.86 -11.12
C LYS A 155 -24.22 29.84 -10.13
#